data_AF-K0KJ67-F1
#
_entry.id   AF-K0KJ67-F1
#
_cell.length_a   1.000
_cell.length_b   1.000
_cell.length_c   1.000
_cell.angle_alpha   90.00
_cell.angle_beta   90.00
_cell.angle_gamma   90.00
#
_symmetry.space_group_name_H-M   'P 1'
#
loop_
_entity.id
_entity.type
_entity.pdbx_description
1 polymer ?
#
loop_
_entity_poly.entity_id
_entity_poly.type
_entity_poly.pdbx_seq_one_letter_code
_entity_poly.pdbx_strand_id
1 'polypeptide(L)'
;MTATRIKSIAERFGVDPDTCLENITYARALNSEHQCELLEELGTELATGDYKLLVIDSIMANFRVDVSFETQLLELSFLKGRGDERVAKLLDSPDMPEKECVYIINEGGITDSEA
;
A
#
# COMPACT_ATOMS: atom_id res chain seq x y z
N MET A 1 5.90 2.49 -8.05
CA MET A 1 6.59 1.21 -7.73
C MET A 1 7.23 0.65 -9.00
N THR A 2 8.45 0.13 -8.94
CA THR A 2 9.13 -0.50 -10.09
C THR A 2 9.04 -2.02 -10.00
N ALA A 3 8.90 -2.70 -11.15
CA ALA A 3 8.85 -4.17 -11.20
C ALA A 3 10.06 -4.82 -10.51
N THR A 4 11.25 -4.21 -10.65
CA THR A 4 12.48 -4.65 -9.96
C THR A 4 12.33 -4.74 -8.45
N ARG A 5 11.64 -3.78 -7.82
CA ARG A 5 11.44 -3.77 -6.37
C ARG A 5 10.56 -4.92 -5.91
N ILE A 6 9.55 -5.27 -6.69
CA ILE A 6 8.64 -6.39 -6.41
C ILE A 6 9.42 -7.70 -6.50
N LYS A 7 10.27 -7.87 -7.53
CA LYS A 7 11.09 -9.07 -7.70
C LYS A 7 12.00 -9.32 -6.49
N SER A 8 12.72 -8.29 -6.02
CA SER A 8 13.60 -8.41 -4.84
C SER A 8 12.85 -8.80 -3.56
N ILE A 9 11.60 -8.36 -3.41
CA ILE A 9 10.75 -8.75 -2.28
C ILE A 9 10.27 -10.19 -2.46
N ALA A 10 9.83 -10.58 -3.65
CA ALA A 10 9.37 -11.94 -3.95
C ALA A 10 10.46 -12.98 -3.65
N GLU A 11 11.70 -12.74 -4.11
CA GLU A 11 12.86 -13.59 -3.86
C GLU A 11 13.11 -13.81 -2.37
N ARG A 12 13.00 -12.75 -1.56
CA ARG A 12 13.18 -12.84 -0.10
C ARG A 12 12.18 -13.79 0.56
N PHE A 13 10.94 -13.83 0.07
CA PHE A 13 9.89 -14.70 0.60
C PHE A 13 9.81 -16.06 -0.11
N GLY A 14 10.76 -16.38 -1.02
CA GLY A 14 10.79 -17.64 -1.75
C GLY A 14 9.69 -17.79 -2.80
N VAL A 15 9.12 -16.66 -3.26
CA VAL A 15 8.10 -16.62 -4.30
C VAL A 15 8.78 -16.36 -5.65
N ASP A 16 8.39 -17.10 -6.68
CA ASP A 16 8.88 -16.87 -8.04
C ASP A 16 8.54 -15.43 -8.51
N PRO A 17 9.54 -14.62 -8.91
CA PRO A 17 9.32 -13.21 -9.23
C PRO A 17 8.39 -12.96 -10.41
N ASP A 18 8.41 -13.84 -11.41
CA ASP A 18 7.60 -13.67 -12.62
C ASP A 18 6.14 -14.05 -12.33
N THR A 19 5.92 -15.16 -11.61
CA THR A 19 4.61 -15.54 -11.07
C THR A 19 4.05 -14.45 -10.14
N CYS A 20 4.89 -13.81 -9.33
CA CYS A 20 4.46 -12.71 -8.47
C CYS A 20 3.96 -11.51 -9.28
N LEU A 21 4.63 -11.16 -10.38
CA LEU A 21 4.22 -10.05 -11.25
C LEU A 21 2.95 -10.35 -12.05
N GLU A 22 2.74 -11.60 -12.47
CA GLU A 22 1.51 -12.01 -13.17
C GLU A 22 0.25 -11.80 -12.31
N ASN A 23 0.41 -11.83 -10.98
CA ASN A 23 -0.67 -11.61 -10.01
C ASN A 23 -0.86 -10.13 -9.63
N ILE A 24 -0.18 -9.19 -10.29
CA ILE A 24 -0.24 -7.75 -9.98
C ILE A 24 -0.75 -6.97 -11.19
N THR A 25 -1.99 -6.50 -11.10
CA THR A 25 -2.55 -5.55 -12.06
C THR A 25 -2.18 -4.12 -11.66
N TYR A 26 -1.62 -3.37 -12.62
CA TYR A 26 -1.18 -2.00 -12.42
C TYR A 26 -1.85 -1.07 -13.42
N ALA A 27 -2.45 0.00 -12.90
CA ALA A 27 -2.98 1.11 -13.69
C ALA A 27 -2.47 2.44 -13.14
N ARG A 28 -2.32 3.43 -14.02
CA ARG A 28 -1.96 4.81 -13.64
C ARG A 28 -3.09 5.75 -14.02
N ALA A 29 -3.75 6.32 -13.03
CA ALA A 29 -4.69 7.40 -13.24
C ALA A 29 -3.96 8.68 -13.68
N LEU A 30 -4.49 9.35 -14.71
CA LEU A 30 -3.93 10.59 -15.24
C LEU A 30 -4.59 11.84 -14.64
N ASN A 31 -5.81 11.69 -14.14
CA ASN A 31 -6.62 12.72 -13.51
C ASN A 31 -7.67 12.06 -12.59
N SER A 32 -8.50 12.86 -11.93
CA SER A 32 -9.53 12.37 -11.00
C SER A 32 -10.64 11.57 -11.69
N GLU A 33 -11.04 11.95 -12.89
CA GLU A 33 -12.09 11.26 -13.67
C GLU A 33 -11.64 9.85 -14.06
N HIS A 34 -10.45 9.73 -14.66
CA HIS A 34 -9.84 8.44 -15.00
C HIS A 34 -9.57 7.59 -13.75
N GLN A 35 -9.32 8.20 -12.58
CA GLN A 35 -9.22 7.45 -11.33
C GLN A 35 -10.57 6.85 -10.93
N CYS A 36 -11.67 7.58 -11.08
CA CYS A 36 -13.01 7.03 -10.80
C CYS A 36 -13.34 5.88 -11.75
N GLU A 37 -13.09 6.05 -13.05
CA GLU A 37 -13.34 4.99 -14.05
C GLU A 37 -12.58 3.70 -13.72
N LEU A 38 -11.28 3.82 -13.39
CA LEU A 38 -10.47 2.67 -12.97
C LEU A 38 -11.01 2.00 -11.70
N LEU A 39 -11.53 2.78 -10.73
CA LEU A 39 -12.09 2.24 -9.49
C LEU A 39 -13.42 1.51 -9.73
N GLU A 40 -14.25 1.98 -10.65
CA GLU A 40 -15.51 1.33 -11.02
C GLU A 40 -15.24 -0.03 -11.70
N GLU A 41 -14.27 -0.07 -12.62
CA GLU A 41 -13.83 -1.30 -13.27
C GLU A 41 -13.25 -2.30 -12.26
N LEU A 42 -12.30 -1.85 -11.43
CA LEU A 42 -11.69 -2.67 -10.38
C LEU A 42 -12.71 -3.13 -9.32
N GLY A 43 -13.75 -2.35 -9.05
CA GLY A 43 -14.83 -2.74 -8.14
C GLY A 43 -15.57 -3.98 -8.64
N THR A 44 -15.74 -4.11 -9.95
CA THR A 44 -16.35 -5.30 -10.57
C THR A 44 -15.43 -6.51 -10.50
N GLU A 45 -14.13 -6.32 -10.74
CA GLU A 45 -13.13 -7.39 -10.60
C GLU A 45 -12.94 -7.84 -9.15
N LEU A 46 -12.95 -6.92 -8.18
CA LEU A 46 -12.87 -7.26 -6.75
C LEU A 46 -14.10 -8.06 -6.30
N ALA A 47 -15.27 -7.77 -6.88
CA ALA A 47 -16.50 -8.49 -6.58
C ALA A 47 -16.49 -9.95 -7.09
N THR A 48 -15.66 -10.29 -8.08
CA THR A 48 -15.50 -11.70 -8.50
C THR A 48 -14.75 -12.52 -7.46
N GLY A 49 -13.96 -11.87 -6.60
CA GLY A 49 -13.14 -12.49 -5.56
C GLY A 49 -11.73 -12.88 -6.00
N ASP A 50 -11.32 -12.51 -7.21
CA ASP A 50 -9.98 -12.83 -7.74
C ASP A 50 -8.88 -12.02 -7.04
N TYR A 51 -9.21 -10.84 -6.51
CA TYR A 51 -8.28 -9.97 -5.78
C TYR A 51 -8.64 -9.83 -4.31
N LYS A 52 -7.62 -9.72 -3.45
CA LYS A 52 -7.74 -9.53 -2.00
C LYS A 52 -7.18 -8.21 -1.48
N LEU A 53 -6.50 -7.45 -2.33
CA LEU A 53 -5.80 -6.23 -1.95
C LEU A 53 -5.88 -5.22 -3.10
N LEU A 54 -6.36 -4.02 -2.79
CA LEU A 54 -6.30 -2.85 -3.67
C LEU A 54 -5.37 -1.82 -3.03
N VAL A 55 -4.37 -1.35 -3.78
CA VAL A 55 -3.45 -0.29 -3.32
C VAL A 55 -3.60 0.92 -4.24
N ILE A 56 -3.87 2.08 -3.64
CA ILE A 56 -3.96 3.35 -4.36
C ILE A 56 -2.92 4.32 -3.79
N ASP A 57 -1.83 4.51 -4.52
CA ASP A 57 -0.75 5.45 -4.21
C ASP A 57 -0.78 6.61 -5.23
N SER A 58 -1.50 7.71 -4.99
CA SER A 58 -2.28 8.05 -3.78
C SER A 58 -3.67 8.57 -4.13
N ILE A 59 -4.67 8.30 -3.28
CA ILE A 59 -6.04 8.80 -3.46
C ILE A 59 -6.05 10.34 -3.41
N MET A 60 -5.26 10.93 -2.51
CA MET A 60 -5.25 12.39 -2.29
C MET A 60 -4.56 13.20 -3.40
N ALA A 61 -3.74 12.56 -4.25
CA ALA A 61 -3.06 13.30 -5.33
C ALA A 61 -4.05 13.86 -6.37
N ASN A 62 -5.16 13.14 -6.64
CA ASN A 62 -6.15 13.55 -7.63
C ASN A 62 -7.44 14.09 -7.01
N PHE A 63 -7.72 13.76 -5.75
CA PHE A 63 -8.82 14.35 -4.99
C PHE A 63 -8.30 15.48 -4.09
N ARG A 64 -8.41 16.72 -4.57
CA ARG A 64 -8.36 17.87 -3.67
C ARG A 64 -9.61 17.80 -2.80
N VAL A 65 -9.42 17.36 -1.56
CA VAL A 65 -10.28 17.59 -0.39
C VAL A 65 -11.77 17.45 -0.71
N ASP A 66 -12.32 16.26 -0.51
CA ASP A 66 -13.72 16.00 -0.10
C ASP A 66 -14.18 14.63 -0.62
N VAL A 67 -13.66 13.55 -0.04
CA VAL A 67 -14.36 12.25 -0.05
C VAL A 67 -14.22 11.64 1.34
N SER A 68 -15.27 11.77 2.15
CA SER A 68 -15.41 11.09 3.43
C SER A 68 -15.78 9.64 3.14
N PHE A 69 -14.80 8.73 3.22
CA PHE A 69 -15.08 7.31 3.18
C PHE A 69 -15.52 6.85 4.57
N GLU A 70 -16.80 6.52 4.75
CA GLU A 70 -17.33 5.85 5.96
C GLU A 70 -16.82 4.41 6.01
N THR A 71 -15.54 4.26 6.32
CA THR A 71 -14.93 2.98 6.62
C THR A 71 -14.20 3.10 7.94
N GLN A 72 -14.09 1.99 8.67
CA GLN A 72 -13.27 1.87 9.87
C GLN A 72 -11.79 1.94 9.46
N LEU A 73 -11.33 3.14 9.07
CA LEU A 73 -9.99 3.35 8.56
C LEU A 73 -9.02 3.32 9.73
N LEU A 74 -7.95 2.57 9.51
CA LEU A 74 -6.77 2.65 10.33
C LEU A 74 -5.91 3.80 9.80
N GLU A 75 -5.70 4.84 10.61
CA GLU A 75 -4.84 5.96 10.23
C GLU A 75 -3.41 5.73 10.74
N LEU A 76 -2.45 5.67 9.80
CA LEU A 76 -1.03 5.51 10.10
C LEU A 76 -0.24 6.76 9.72
N SER A 77 0.59 7.24 10.64
CA SER A 77 1.62 8.23 10.36
C SER A 77 2.96 7.54 10.14
N PHE A 78 3.63 7.87 9.03
CA PHE A 78 4.97 7.38 8.71
C PHE A 78 5.99 8.51 8.85
N LEU A 79 6.95 8.35 9.75
CA LEU A 79 7.98 9.34 10.06
C LEU A 79 9.36 8.78 9.69
N LYS A 80 10.25 9.66 9.18
CA LYS A 80 11.66 9.31 9.00
C LYS A 80 12.38 9.33 10.36
N GLY A 81 12.97 8.21 10.74
CA GLY A 81 13.79 8.05 11.95
C GLY A 81 15.25 8.43 11.72
N ARG A 82 16.14 7.91 12.58
CA ARG A 82 17.59 8.09 12.45
C ARG A 82 18.15 7.14 11.39
N GLY A 83 19.04 7.64 10.52
CA GLY A 83 19.61 6.84 9.45
C GLY A 83 18.54 6.26 8.51
N ASP A 84 18.49 4.93 8.46
CA ASP A 84 17.57 4.17 7.61
C ASP A 84 16.26 3.79 8.30
N GLU A 85 16.14 4.04 9.61
CA GLU A 85 14.92 3.78 10.37
C GLU A 85 13.74 4.63 9.92
N ARG A 86 12.55 4.07 10.07
CA ARG A 86 11.25 4.68 9.89
C ARG A 86 10.38 4.30 11.09
N VAL A 87 9.51 5.21 11.48
CA VAL A 87 8.57 5.00 12.58
C VAL A 87 7.17 5.03 12.01
N ALA A 88 6.41 3.96 12.19
CA ALA A 88 4.97 3.94 11.92
C ALA A 88 4.24 4.14 13.24
N LYS A 89 3.31 5.09 13.28
CA LYS A 89 2.45 5.36 14.43
C LYS A 89 1.00 5.13 14.04
N LEU A 90 0.31 4.29 14.80
CA LEU A 90 -1.14 4.15 14.73
C LEU A 90 -1.78 5.35 15.43
N LEU A 91 -2.44 6.20 14.65
CA LEU A 91 -3.10 7.42 15.12
C LEU A 91 -4.54 7.14 15.51
N ASP A 92 -5.29 6.42 14.66
CA ASP A 92 -6.69 6.12 14.89
C ASP A 92 -7.04 4.70 14.43
N SER A 93 -7.81 4.00 15.25
CA SER A 93 -8.37 2.69 14.96
C SER A 93 -9.53 2.38 15.92
N PRO A 94 -10.63 1.79 15.44
CA PRO A 94 -11.74 1.39 16.30
C PRO A 94 -11.39 0.20 17.22
N ASP A 95 -10.44 -0.63 16.82
CA ASP A 95 -10.18 -1.94 17.46
C ASP A 95 -8.78 -2.07 18.07
N MET A 96 -7.83 -1.22 17.66
CA MET A 96 -6.43 -1.32 18.07
C MET A 96 -6.00 -0.07 18.85
N PRO A 97 -5.30 -0.21 20.00
CA PRO A 97 -4.80 0.93 20.75
C PRO A 97 -3.68 1.64 20.00
N GLU A 98 -3.52 2.95 20.23
CA GLU A 98 -2.39 3.73 19.74
C GLU A 98 -1.06 3.03 20.06
N LYS A 99 -0.24 2.86 19.02
CA LYS A 99 1.05 2.16 19.12
C LYS A 99 2.01 2.68 18.07
N GLU A 100 3.29 2.64 18.38
CA GLU A 100 4.37 2.90 17.43
C GLU A 100 5.25 1.66 17.24
N CYS A 101 5.79 1.51 16.03
CA CYS A 101 6.82 0.54 15.71
C CYS A 101 7.90 1.17 14.84
N VAL A 102 9.12 0.64 14.95
CA VAL A 102 10.28 1.05 14.15
C VAL A 102 10.57 -0.03 13.13
N TYR A 103 10.76 0.37 11.88
CA TYR A 103 11.04 -0.51 10.76
C TYR A 103 12.11 0.10 9.86
N ILE A 104 12.74 -0.71 9.02
CA ILE A 104 13.69 -0.26 8.01
C ILE A 104 13.21 -0.71 6.62
N ILE A 105 13.65 0.01 5.59
CA ILE A 105 13.36 -0.33 4.19
C ILE A 105 14.69 -0.65 3.50
N ASN A 106 14.91 -1.92 3.19
CA ASN A 106 16.10 -2.39 2.47
C ASN A 106 15.74 -2.88 1.06
N GLU A 107 16.70 -3.49 0.35
CA GLU A 107 16.49 -4.01 -1.00
C GLU A 107 15.46 -5.15 -1.04
N GLY A 108 15.43 -6.00 -0.01
CA GLY A 108 14.44 -7.06 0.17
C GLY A 108 13.12 -6.58 0.77
N GLY A 109 12.86 -5.26 0.82
CA GLY A 109 11.61 -4.67 1.29
C GLY A 109 11.65 -4.21 2.75
N ILE A 110 10.51 -4.32 3.44
CA ILE A 110 10.32 -3.86 4.82
C ILE A 110 10.79 -4.95 5.78
N THR A 111 11.63 -4.59 6.76
CA THR A 111 12.02 -5.46 7.88
C THR A 111 11.87 -4.72 9.20
N ASP A 112 11.84 -5.46 10.29
CA ASP A 112 12.00 -4.90 11.63
C ASP A 112 13.35 -4.17 11.73
N SER A 113 13.38 -3.07 12.47
CA SER A 113 14.66 -2.52 12.94
C SER A 113 15.20 -3.49 13.98
N GLU A 114 16.45 -3.95 13.85
CA GLU A 114 17.09 -4.72 14.92
C GLU A 114 17.14 -3.82 16.17
N ALA A 115 16.26 -4.09 17.14
CA ALA A 115 16.22 -3.41 18.42
C ALA A 115 17.34 -3.89 19.35
#